data_AF-A0A7J7DWX4-F1
#
_entry.id   AF-A0A7J7DWX4-F1
#
_cell.length_a   1.000
_cell.length_b   1.000
_cell.length_c   1.000
_cell.angle_alpha   90.00
_cell.angle_beta   90.00
_cell.angle_gamma   90.00
#
_symmetry.space_group_name_H-M   'P 1'
#
loop_
_entity.id
_entity.type
_entity.pdbx_description
1 polymer ?
#
loop_
_entity_poly.entity_id
_entity_poly.type
_entity_poly.pdbx_seq_one_letter_code
_entity_poly.pdbx_strand_id
1 'polypeptide(L)'
;MATMNRRSSENKDDIGKGQKSSYFNLPPLDVSIAFPQATPASIFPPCASDYYQFDDLLTPEEQSIRMKVRECMEKEVAPVMAEALTEPDYGSDASSLETTATKVEGGWILEGQKRWIGNSTFADVLVIFARNTTTNQINGFLVKKDAPGLTATKIENKIGLRIVQNGDILLKKVSVTDEDRLPGVNSFQDTNKVLAASRLMVAWQPIGISMGVYDMCHRYLKERKQFGAPLAAFQISQQKLVQMLGNIQAMVLIGWRLCKLYEDGKMTAGHVSLAKSWITLKARETVALGRELLGGNGILTDFLVAKAFCDLEPIYTYEGTYDINTLVTGREISGLASFKPAALGKRSRL
;
A
#
# COMPACT_ATOMS: atom_id res chain seq x y z
N MET A 1 -56.71 55.17 17.09
CA MET A 1 -55.85 55.13 15.89
C MET A 1 -54.52 55.80 16.22
N ALA A 2 -53.42 55.05 16.27
CA ALA A 2 -52.05 55.52 16.11
C ALA A 2 -51.16 54.28 15.92
N THR A 3 -50.48 54.17 14.78
CA THR A 3 -49.82 52.94 14.33
C THR A 3 -48.46 52.73 14.98
N MET A 4 -48.26 51.58 15.64
CA MET A 4 -46.91 51.13 16.02
C MET A 4 -46.13 50.74 14.76
N ASN A 5 -45.20 51.61 14.36
CA ASN A 5 -44.28 51.33 13.27
C ASN A 5 -43.22 50.33 13.75
N ARG A 6 -43.43 49.03 13.49
CA ARG A 6 -42.37 48.02 13.60
C ARG A 6 -41.31 48.33 12.55
N ARG A 7 -40.24 49.02 12.94
CA ARG A 7 -38.99 48.99 12.16
C ARG A 7 -38.46 47.57 12.20
N SER A 8 -38.48 46.88 11.07
CA SER A 8 -37.78 45.63 10.88
C SER A 8 -36.30 45.83 11.20
N SER A 9 -35.75 45.00 12.07
CA SER A 9 -34.30 44.84 12.16
C SER A 9 -33.83 44.24 10.85
N GLU A 10 -33.28 45.06 9.96
CA GLU A 10 -32.58 44.57 8.77
C GLU A 10 -31.43 43.66 9.23
N ASN A 11 -31.41 42.44 8.70
CA ASN A 11 -30.37 41.47 9.02
C ASN A 11 -29.01 42.04 8.63
N LYS A 12 -28.09 42.16 9.61
CA LYS A 12 -26.69 42.50 9.34
C LYS A 12 -25.90 41.40 8.61
N ASP A 13 -26.54 40.27 8.32
CA ASP A 13 -25.95 39.07 7.74
C ASP A 13 -26.02 39.01 6.19
N ASP A 14 -26.47 40.08 5.53
CA ASP A 14 -26.66 40.10 4.05
C ASP A 14 -25.76 41.09 3.30
N ILE A 15 -24.73 41.64 3.96
CA ILE A 15 -23.67 42.43 3.30
C ILE A 15 -22.46 41.51 3.07
N GLY A 16 -22.26 41.02 1.84
CA GLY A 16 -20.99 40.43 1.41
C GLY A 16 -21.01 39.02 0.77
N LYS A 17 -22.17 38.43 0.50
CA LYS A 17 -22.26 37.12 -0.19
C LYS A 17 -21.87 37.21 -1.68
N GLY A 18 -20.57 37.22 -1.99
CA GLY A 18 -20.10 37.03 -3.37
C GLY A 18 -18.64 37.37 -3.68
N GLN A 19 -18.03 38.33 -2.99
CA GLN A 19 -16.63 38.70 -3.26
C GLN A 19 -15.67 37.78 -2.50
N LYS A 20 -15.10 36.81 -3.24
CA LYS A 20 -13.86 36.14 -2.85
C LYS A 20 -12.77 37.19 -2.63
N SER A 21 -11.89 36.95 -1.65
CA SER A 21 -10.75 37.84 -1.40
C SER A 21 -9.83 37.92 -2.63
N SER A 22 -9.13 39.04 -2.79
CA SER A 22 -8.18 39.26 -3.90
C SER A 22 -7.09 38.19 -4.01
N TYR A 23 -6.75 37.55 -2.89
CA TYR A 23 -5.75 36.49 -2.80
C TYR A 23 -6.32 35.07 -2.97
N PHE A 24 -7.63 34.86 -3.07
CA PHE A 24 -8.24 33.52 -3.10
C PHE A 24 -7.78 32.65 -4.29
N ASN A 25 -7.52 33.26 -5.45
CA ASN A 25 -7.09 32.57 -6.67
C ASN A 25 -5.57 32.68 -6.93
N LEU A 26 -4.77 33.17 -5.98
CA LEU A 26 -3.32 33.20 -6.15
C LEU A 26 -2.72 31.79 -6.09
N PRO A 27 -1.62 31.52 -6.80
CA PRO A 27 -0.92 30.24 -6.70
C PRO A 27 -0.42 30.00 -5.26
N PRO A 28 -0.25 28.73 -4.84
CA PRO A 28 0.43 28.42 -3.59
C PRO A 28 1.82 29.07 -3.53
N LEU A 29 2.22 29.53 -2.34
CA LEU A 29 3.60 29.97 -2.11
C LEU A 29 4.55 28.76 -2.24
N ASP A 30 5.72 29.00 -2.83
CA ASP A 30 6.79 28.00 -2.85
C ASP A 30 7.18 27.61 -1.41
N VAL A 31 7.37 26.30 -1.17
CA VAL A 31 7.64 25.76 0.16
C VAL A 31 8.92 26.30 0.79
N SER A 32 9.93 26.67 0.00
CA SER A 32 11.17 27.30 0.49
C SER A 32 10.93 28.71 1.03
N ILE A 33 9.93 29.43 0.50
CA ILE A 33 9.51 30.75 0.98
C ILE A 33 8.54 30.61 2.15
N ALA A 34 7.59 29.67 2.07
CA ALA A 34 6.59 29.43 3.11
C ALA A 34 7.18 28.82 4.39
N PHE A 35 8.25 28.02 4.28
CA PHE A 35 8.89 27.33 5.40
C PHE A 35 10.42 27.24 5.26
N PRO A 36 11.17 28.35 5.34
CA PRO A 36 12.61 28.39 5.08
C PRO A 36 13.48 27.66 6.12
N GLN A 37 12.90 27.08 7.17
CA GLN A 37 13.63 26.38 8.24
C GLN A 37 13.82 24.88 8.04
N ALA A 38 13.25 24.28 6.99
CA ALA A 38 13.48 22.86 6.69
C ALA A 38 13.37 22.57 5.19
N THR A 39 14.17 21.63 4.72
CA THR A 39 14.22 21.26 3.30
C THR A 39 13.06 20.30 2.97
N PRO A 40 12.27 20.57 1.90
CA PRO A 40 11.23 19.65 1.42
C PRO A 40 11.83 18.36 0.84
N ALA A 41 11.00 17.36 0.60
CA ALA A 41 11.41 16.06 0.06
C ALA A 41 11.83 16.07 -1.42
N SER A 42 11.61 17.18 -2.15
CA SER A 42 12.13 17.37 -3.52
C SER A 42 13.65 17.42 -3.59
N ILE A 43 14.32 17.78 -2.49
CA ILE A 43 15.71 17.41 -2.24
C ILE A 43 15.64 16.27 -1.22
N PHE A 44 15.89 15.03 -1.65
CA PHE A 44 15.68 13.87 -0.78
C PHE A 44 16.68 13.83 0.40
N PRO A 45 16.29 13.38 1.61
CA PRO A 45 17.22 13.30 2.74
C PRO A 45 18.26 12.18 2.57
N PRO A 46 19.52 12.39 3.02
CA PRO A 46 20.56 11.36 2.98
C PRO A 46 20.24 10.19 3.92
N CYS A 47 20.80 9.02 3.65
CA CYS A 47 20.57 7.84 4.49
C CYS A 47 21.16 8.04 5.90
N ALA A 48 20.30 7.96 6.91
CA ALA A 48 20.66 7.95 8.32
C ALA A 48 19.96 6.81 9.10
N SER A 49 19.00 6.15 8.45
CA SER A 49 18.23 4.99 8.95
C SER A 49 19.00 3.67 8.93
N ASP A 50 20.05 3.56 8.12
CA ASP A 50 21.02 2.46 8.18
C ASP A 50 22.01 2.74 9.32
N TYR A 51 21.77 2.11 10.47
CA TYR A 51 22.56 2.30 11.69
C TYR A 51 23.33 1.03 12.08
N TYR A 52 22.80 -0.14 11.71
CA TYR A 52 23.45 -1.44 11.90
C TYR A 52 24.29 -1.90 10.68
N GLN A 53 24.61 -0.98 9.76
CA GLN A 53 25.56 -1.19 8.65
C GLN A 53 25.11 -2.34 7.74
N PHE A 54 23.90 -2.22 7.17
CA PHE A 54 23.27 -3.31 6.42
C PHE A 54 24.05 -3.78 5.19
N ASP A 55 24.99 -2.98 4.67
CA ASP A 55 25.88 -3.41 3.58
C ASP A 55 26.74 -4.62 3.97
N ASP A 56 27.05 -4.83 5.25
CA ASP A 56 27.74 -6.04 5.77
C ASP A 56 26.93 -7.33 5.53
N LEU A 57 25.62 -7.21 5.30
CA LEU A 57 24.69 -8.32 5.05
C LEU A 57 24.41 -8.55 3.55
N LEU A 58 25.00 -7.72 2.69
CA LEU A 58 24.78 -7.69 1.25
C LEU A 58 26.05 -8.08 0.49
N THR A 59 25.88 -8.78 -0.63
CA THR A 59 26.94 -9.01 -1.60
C THR A 59 27.33 -7.69 -2.31
N PRO A 60 28.54 -7.61 -2.91
CA PRO A 60 28.95 -6.42 -3.66
C PRO A 60 28.00 -6.03 -4.82
N GLU A 61 27.31 -7.02 -5.41
CA GLU A 61 26.29 -6.77 -6.43
C GLU A 61 25.03 -6.14 -5.83
N GLU A 62 24.51 -6.68 -4.72
CA GLU A 62 23.36 -6.12 -4.01
C GLU A 62 23.63 -4.70 -3.49
N GLN A 63 24.84 -4.43 -2.98
CA GLN A 63 25.28 -3.06 -2.62
C GLN A 63 25.25 -2.12 -3.83
N SER A 64 25.75 -2.57 -4.99
CA SER A 64 25.72 -1.78 -6.23
C SER A 64 24.29 -1.50 -6.71
N ILE A 65 23.39 -2.49 -6.62
CA ILE A 65 21.97 -2.34 -6.95
C ILE A 65 21.30 -1.36 -5.99
N ARG A 66 21.52 -1.49 -4.68
CA ARG A 66 21.01 -0.58 -3.64
C ARG A 66 21.32 0.88 -3.96
N MET A 67 22.58 1.17 -4.30
CA MET A 67 23.01 2.53 -4.65
C MET A 67 22.43 3.02 -5.97
N LYS A 68 22.48 2.20 -7.05
CA LYS A 68 21.91 2.58 -8.36
C LYS A 68 20.42 2.85 -8.30
N VAL A 69 19.67 2.00 -7.59
CA VAL A 69 18.22 2.19 -7.39
C VAL A 69 17.96 3.44 -6.57
N ARG A 70 18.70 3.68 -5.47
CA ARG A 70 18.56 4.91 -4.68
C ARG A 70 18.81 6.17 -5.51
N GLU A 71 19.93 6.23 -6.23
CA GLU A 71 20.26 7.39 -7.07
C GLU A 71 19.21 7.62 -8.17
N CYS A 72 18.70 6.56 -8.78
CA CYS A 72 17.62 6.66 -9.76
C CYS A 72 16.32 7.15 -9.12
N MET A 73 15.92 6.61 -7.96
CA MET A 73 14.73 7.05 -7.20
C MET A 73 14.82 8.52 -6.75
N GLU A 74 16.01 9.00 -6.41
CA GLU A 74 16.27 10.40 -6.02
C GLU A 74 16.25 11.38 -7.22
N LYS A 75 16.43 10.88 -8.45
CA LYS A 75 16.58 11.71 -9.67
C LYS A 75 15.40 11.60 -10.66
N GLU A 76 14.83 10.41 -10.87
CA GLU A 76 14.10 10.07 -12.12
C GLU A 76 12.68 9.47 -11.97
N VAL A 77 12.32 8.80 -10.87
CA VAL A 77 11.48 7.59 -11.00
C VAL A 77 9.98 7.72 -11.38
N ALA A 78 9.66 6.94 -12.43
CA ALA A 78 8.48 6.10 -12.70
C ALA A 78 9.01 4.76 -13.34
N PRO A 79 8.21 3.71 -13.73
CA PRO A 79 6.75 3.53 -13.71
C PRO A 79 6.29 2.29 -12.88
N VAL A 80 5.57 1.29 -13.47
CA VAL A 80 4.66 0.38 -12.72
C VAL A 80 4.29 -0.96 -13.44
N MET A 81 3.83 -2.00 -12.71
CA MET A 81 3.32 -3.32 -13.21
C MET A 81 2.01 -3.78 -12.49
N ALA A 82 1.15 -4.60 -13.13
CA ALA A 82 -0.20 -5.02 -12.68
C ALA A 82 -0.35 -6.51 -12.27
N GLU A 83 -1.20 -6.82 -11.27
CA GLU A 83 -1.64 -8.21 -10.95
C GLU A 83 -3.11 -8.23 -10.45
N ALA A 84 -3.94 -9.17 -10.96
CA ALA A 84 -5.41 -9.15 -10.81
C ALA A 84 -6.06 -10.36 -10.09
N LEU A 85 -6.07 -10.35 -8.76
CA LEU A 85 -6.70 -11.40 -7.93
C LEU A 85 -8.05 -11.00 -7.31
N THR A 86 -8.07 -9.90 -6.56
CA THR A 86 -9.16 -9.44 -5.67
C THR A 86 -10.47 -9.10 -6.39
N GLU A 87 -11.60 -9.39 -5.73
CA GLU A 87 -12.97 -9.11 -6.22
C GLU A 87 -13.74 -8.20 -5.22
N PRO A 88 -14.89 -7.60 -5.60
CA PRO A 88 -15.68 -6.77 -4.69
C PRO A 88 -16.10 -7.47 -3.39
N ASP A 89 -16.57 -8.72 -3.49
CA ASP A 89 -17.04 -9.51 -2.36
C ASP A 89 -15.94 -10.41 -1.75
N TYR A 90 -14.83 -10.62 -2.48
CA TYR A 90 -13.74 -11.54 -2.11
C TYR A 90 -12.36 -10.86 -2.10
N GLY A 91 -12.00 -10.33 -0.93
CA GLY A 91 -10.64 -9.86 -0.61
C GLY A 91 -9.85 -10.91 0.19
N SER A 92 -10.10 -10.98 1.50
CA SER A 92 -9.40 -11.90 2.40
C SER A 92 -9.66 -13.39 2.12
N ASP A 93 -10.83 -13.75 1.60
CA ASP A 93 -11.16 -15.10 1.15
C ASP A 93 -11.01 -15.24 -0.38
N ALA A 94 -9.79 -14.99 -0.88
CA ALA A 94 -9.47 -15.08 -2.31
C ALA A 94 -9.69 -16.50 -2.89
N SER A 95 -9.78 -17.55 -2.07
CA SER A 95 -10.14 -18.90 -2.52
C SER A 95 -11.59 -19.02 -2.99
N SER A 96 -12.48 -18.12 -2.54
CA SER A 96 -13.91 -18.14 -2.85
C SER A 96 -14.31 -17.28 -4.05
N LEU A 97 -13.33 -16.78 -4.83
CA LEU A 97 -13.58 -15.93 -6.00
C LEU A 97 -14.65 -16.51 -6.96
N GLU A 98 -15.47 -15.62 -7.51
CA GLU A 98 -16.63 -15.92 -8.35
C GLU A 98 -16.41 -15.66 -9.84
N THR A 99 -15.40 -14.88 -10.25
CA THR A 99 -15.08 -14.73 -11.69
C THR A 99 -14.88 -16.11 -12.32
N THR A 100 -15.69 -16.44 -13.33
CA THR A 100 -15.73 -17.77 -13.95
C THR A 100 -14.87 -17.84 -15.22
N ALA A 101 -14.43 -19.05 -15.54
CA ALA A 101 -13.82 -19.41 -16.81
C ALA A 101 -14.53 -20.64 -17.37
N THR A 102 -15.31 -20.46 -18.44
CA THR A 102 -16.04 -21.53 -19.11
C THR A 102 -15.29 -22.01 -20.33
N LYS A 103 -15.01 -23.32 -20.40
CA LYS A 103 -14.34 -23.95 -21.54
C LYS A 103 -15.22 -23.87 -22.79
N VAL A 104 -14.64 -23.47 -23.91
CA VAL A 104 -15.27 -23.49 -25.24
C VAL A 104 -14.32 -24.13 -26.27
N GLU A 105 -14.79 -24.32 -27.49
CA GLU A 105 -13.94 -24.76 -28.60
C GLU A 105 -12.80 -23.75 -28.84
N GLY A 106 -11.55 -24.22 -28.87
CA GLY A 106 -10.36 -23.38 -29.06
C GLY A 106 -9.94 -22.47 -27.87
N GLY A 107 -10.68 -22.46 -26.76
CA GLY A 107 -10.33 -21.55 -25.66
C GLY A 107 -11.30 -21.51 -24.49
N TRP A 108 -11.51 -20.31 -23.95
CA TRP A 108 -12.22 -20.01 -22.71
C TRP A 108 -13.01 -18.71 -22.83
N ILE A 109 -14.14 -18.63 -22.12
CA ILE A 109 -14.92 -17.41 -21.92
C ILE A 109 -14.84 -17.03 -20.44
N LEU A 110 -14.37 -15.81 -20.16
CA LEU A 110 -14.30 -15.24 -18.80
C LEU A 110 -15.50 -14.31 -18.53
N GLU A 111 -16.15 -14.49 -17.38
CA GLU A 111 -17.24 -13.63 -16.92
C GLU A 111 -17.14 -13.37 -15.41
N GLY A 112 -17.13 -12.10 -15.00
CA GLY A 112 -16.96 -11.71 -13.59
C GLY A 112 -16.46 -10.27 -13.38
N GLN A 113 -15.99 -9.98 -12.18
CA GLN A 113 -15.53 -8.65 -11.76
C GLN A 113 -14.30 -8.74 -10.84
N LYS A 114 -13.29 -7.90 -11.08
CA LYS A 114 -12.13 -7.70 -10.19
C LYS A 114 -12.11 -6.26 -9.66
N ARG A 115 -11.53 -6.05 -8.49
CA ARG A 115 -11.46 -4.74 -7.81
C ARG A 115 -10.11 -4.55 -7.12
N TRP A 116 -9.64 -3.30 -7.06
CA TRP A 116 -8.32 -2.89 -6.52
C TRP A 116 -7.10 -3.23 -7.38
N ILE A 117 -7.28 -3.58 -8.65
CA ILE A 117 -6.17 -4.10 -9.48
C ILE A 117 -5.25 -2.96 -9.91
N GLY A 118 -4.01 -2.95 -9.42
CA GLY A 118 -3.02 -1.95 -9.80
C GLY A 118 -2.77 -1.95 -11.31
N ASN A 119 -2.79 -0.77 -11.93
CA ASN A 119 -2.46 -0.50 -13.33
C ASN A 119 -3.37 -1.16 -14.39
N SER A 120 -4.47 -1.79 -13.99
CA SER A 120 -5.43 -2.40 -14.92
C SER A 120 -5.99 -1.42 -15.96
N THR A 121 -6.00 -0.12 -15.67
CA THR A 121 -6.48 0.93 -16.57
C THR A 121 -5.52 1.25 -17.73
N PHE A 122 -4.31 0.71 -17.74
CA PHE A 122 -3.34 0.96 -18.82
C PHE A 122 -2.45 -0.23 -19.22
N ALA A 123 -2.40 -1.30 -18.42
CA ALA A 123 -1.61 -2.49 -18.68
C ALA A 123 -1.98 -3.17 -20.01
N ASP A 124 -0.97 -3.53 -20.80
CA ASP A 124 -1.17 -4.17 -22.12
C ASP A 124 -1.57 -5.65 -22.03
N VAL A 125 -1.28 -6.29 -20.89
CA VAL A 125 -1.70 -7.65 -20.53
C VAL A 125 -2.15 -7.67 -19.07
N LEU A 126 -3.26 -8.33 -18.78
CA LEU A 126 -3.81 -8.53 -17.45
C LEU A 126 -3.80 -10.03 -17.11
N VAL A 127 -3.11 -10.41 -16.03
CA VAL A 127 -3.15 -11.78 -15.50
C VAL A 127 -4.40 -11.92 -14.62
N ILE A 128 -5.45 -12.56 -15.16
CA ILE A 128 -6.73 -12.76 -14.49
C ILE A 128 -6.79 -14.16 -13.87
N PHE A 129 -7.08 -14.24 -12.56
CA PHE A 129 -7.43 -15.50 -11.90
C PHE A 129 -8.95 -15.74 -11.92
N ALA A 130 -9.38 -16.88 -12.45
CA ALA A 130 -10.80 -17.22 -12.60
C ALA A 130 -11.07 -18.71 -12.30
N ARG A 131 -12.28 -19.01 -11.83
CA ARG A 131 -12.76 -20.35 -11.48
C ARG A 131 -13.24 -21.09 -12.73
N ASN A 132 -12.52 -22.14 -13.08
CA ASN A 132 -12.86 -23.04 -14.17
C ASN A 132 -14.15 -23.80 -13.85
N THR A 133 -15.17 -23.63 -14.68
CA THR A 133 -16.51 -24.20 -14.44
C THR A 133 -16.59 -25.72 -14.63
N THR A 134 -15.59 -26.33 -15.28
CA THR A 134 -15.47 -27.79 -15.45
C THR A 134 -14.81 -28.46 -14.25
N THR A 135 -13.75 -27.86 -13.70
CA THR A 135 -12.95 -28.46 -12.60
C THR A 135 -13.29 -27.89 -11.22
N ASN A 136 -14.04 -26.79 -11.17
CA ASN A 136 -14.31 -25.96 -9.98
C ASN A 136 -13.04 -25.36 -9.30
N GLN A 137 -11.88 -25.47 -9.95
CA GLN A 137 -10.59 -24.96 -9.48
C GLN A 137 -10.27 -23.57 -10.06
N ILE A 138 -9.32 -22.86 -9.44
CA ILE A 138 -8.81 -21.59 -9.96
C ILE A 138 -7.72 -21.86 -11.01
N ASN A 139 -7.87 -21.25 -12.19
CA ASN A 139 -6.87 -21.17 -13.25
C ASN A 139 -6.43 -19.69 -13.44
N GLY A 140 -5.30 -19.48 -14.11
CA GLY A 140 -4.81 -18.15 -14.50
C GLY A 140 -4.84 -17.96 -16.03
N PHE A 141 -5.17 -16.74 -16.47
CA PHE A 141 -5.40 -16.40 -17.87
C PHE A 141 -4.74 -15.07 -18.23
N LEU A 142 -4.16 -14.98 -19.42
CA LEU A 142 -3.62 -13.74 -19.98
C LEU A 142 -4.70 -13.06 -20.82
N VAL A 143 -5.24 -11.96 -20.32
CA VAL A 143 -6.20 -11.13 -21.06
C VAL A 143 -5.47 -9.94 -21.67
N LYS A 144 -5.53 -9.82 -22.99
CA LYS A 144 -4.95 -8.70 -23.73
C LYS A 144 -5.77 -7.42 -23.50
N LYS A 145 -5.10 -6.28 -23.48
CA LYS A 145 -5.74 -4.96 -23.48
C LYS A 145 -6.71 -4.82 -24.66
N ASP A 146 -7.78 -4.06 -24.43
CA ASP A 146 -8.88 -3.81 -25.38
C ASP A 146 -9.60 -5.09 -25.90
N ALA A 147 -9.42 -6.24 -25.24
CA ALA A 147 -10.15 -7.46 -25.55
C ALA A 147 -11.68 -7.24 -25.46
N PRO A 148 -12.48 -7.67 -26.46
CA PRO A 148 -13.93 -7.46 -26.43
C PRO A 148 -14.59 -8.00 -25.16
N GLY A 149 -15.37 -7.14 -24.50
CA GLY A 149 -16.02 -7.46 -23.23
C GLY A 149 -15.20 -7.11 -21.98
N LEU A 150 -13.92 -6.74 -22.11
CA LEU A 150 -13.11 -6.19 -21.03
C LEU A 150 -13.46 -4.71 -20.81
N THR A 151 -13.48 -4.27 -19.56
CA THR A 151 -13.50 -2.85 -19.21
C THR A 151 -12.72 -2.65 -17.93
N ALA A 152 -11.81 -1.67 -17.88
CA ALA A 152 -11.06 -1.32 -16.67
C ALA A 152 -11.23 0.18 -16.35
N THR A 153 -11.78 0.50 -15.18
CA THR A 153 -12.08 1.88 -14.75
C THR A 153 -11.35 2.23 -13.47
N LYS A 154 -10.81 3.45 -13.38
CA LYS A 154 -10.00 3.92 -12.25
C LYS A 154 -10.80 4.04 -10.95
N ILE A 155 -10.22 3.57 -9.85
CA ILE A 155 -10.70 3.84 -8.48
C ILE A 155 -10.16 5.20 -8.03
N GLU A 156 -11.09 6.15 -7.83
CA GLU A 156 -10.79 7.50 -7.36
C GLU A 156 -10.72 7.61 -5.82
N ASN A 157 -10.42 8.80 -5.32
CA ASN A 157 -10.55 9.19 -3.90
C ASN A 157 -9.75 8.35 -2.87
N LYS A 158 -8.76 7.57 -3.31
CA LYS A 158 -7.80 6.87 -2.44
C LYS A 158 -6.96 7.85 -1.61
N ILE A 159 -6.75 7.53 -0.33
CA ILE A 159 -5.84 8.28 0.56
C ILE A 159 -4.37 7.94 0.29
N GLY A 160 -4.06 6.66 0.09
CA GLY A 160 -2.71 6.12 -0.13
C GLY A 160 -2.53 5.51 -1.51
N LEU A 161 -1.27 5.34 -1.91
CA LEU A 161 -0.84 4.83 -3.22
C LEU A 161 -1.54 5.57 -4.36
N ARG A 162 -1.67 6.89 -4.22
CA ARG A 162 -2.48 7.76 -5.10
C ARG A 162 -1.99 7.76 -6.55
N ILE A 163 -0.70 7.54 -6.76
CA ILE A 163 -0.06 7.42 -8.08
C ILE A 163 -0.36 6.09 -8.78
N VAL A 164 -0.65 5.02 -8.03
CA VAL A 164 -0.97 3.70 -8.60
C VAL A 164 -2.37 3.76 -9.18
N GLN A 165 -2.53 3.40 -10.45
CA GLN A 165 -3.84 3.40 -11.11
C GLN A 165 -4.60 2.10 -10.79
N ASN A 166 -5.02 1.93 -9.53
CA ASN A 166 -5.89 0.80 -9.18
C ASN A 166 -7.23 0.96 -9.91
N GLY A 167 -7.69 -0.09 -10.57
CA GLY A 167 -8.97 -0.10 -11.28
C GLY A 167 -9.89 -1.24 -10.86
N ASP A 168 -11.17 -1.02 -11.11
CA ASP A 168 -12.21 -2.03 -11.21
C ASP A 168 -12.17 -2.62 -12.61
N ILE A 169 -12.28 -3.94 -12.73
CA ILE A 169 -12.31 -4.67 -14.00
C ILE A 169 -13.64 -5.39 -14.12
N LEU A 170 -14.30 -5.21 -15.26
CA LEU A 170 -15.50 -5.93 -15.64
C LEU A 170 -15.16 -6.85 -16.83
N LEU A 171 -15.52 -8.12 -16.70
CA LEU A 171 -15.31 -9.16 -17.71
C LEU A 171 -16.70 -9.62 -18.19
N LYS A 172 -17.10 -9.20 -19.39
CA LYS A 172 -18.37 -9.58 -20.03
C LYS A 172 -18.11 -10.51 -21.21
N LYS A 173 -18.04 -11.82 -20.94
CA LYS A 173 -17.79 -12.87 -21.93
C LYS A 173 -16.50 -12.65 -22.74
N VAL A 174 -15.42 -12.31 -22.03
CA VAL A 174 -14.11 -12.08 -22.64
C VAL A 174 -13.55 -13.40 -23.15
N SER A 175 -13.26 -13.48 -24.45
CA SER A 175 -12.65 -14.67 -25.06
C SER A 175 -11.15 -14.70 -24.84
N VAL A 176 -10.63 -15.88 -24.47
CA VAL A 176 -9.21 -16.15 -24.23
C VAL A 176 -8.85 -17.47 -24.91
N THR A 177 -7.72 -17.52 -25.60
CA THR A 177 -7.27 -18.74 -26.30
C THR A 177 -6.77 -19.81 -25.31
N ASP A 178 -6.64 -21.07 -25.74
CA ASP A 178 -5.98 -22.09 -24.92
C ASP A 178 -4.49 -21.81 -24.66
N GLU A 179 -3.81 -21.10 -25.57
CA GLU A 179 -2.40 -20.69 -25.45
C GLU A 179 -2.22 -19.59 -24.40
N ASP A 180 -3.21 -18.69 -24.28
CA ASP A 180 -3.23 -17.62 -23.28
C ASP A 180 -3.64 -18.11 -21.86
N ARG A 181 -3.93 -19.41 -21.66
CA ARG A 181 -4.15 -20.01 -20.32
C ARG A 181 -2.82 -20.44 -19.71
N LEU A 182 -2.51 -19.94 -18.50
CA LEU A 182 -1.30 -20.32 -17.76
C LEU A 182 -1.35 -21.81 -17.35
N PRO A 183 -0.48 -22.69 -17.89
CA PRO A 183 -0.56 -24.13 -17.64
C PRO A 183 -0.12 -24.53 -16.24
N GLY A 184 0.66 -23.68 -15.55
CA GLY A 184 1.17 -23.91 -14.20
C GLY A 184 0.20 -23.52 -13.07
N VAL A 185 -0.97 -22.95 -13.38
CA VAL A 185 -1.99 -22.58 -12.37
C VAL A 185 -3.20 -23.47 -12.55
N ASN A 186 -3.34 -24.52 -11.74
CA ASN A 186 -4.46 -25.48 -11.82
C ASN A 186 -5.28 -25.59 -10.54
N SER A 187 -4.87 -24.90 -9.47
CA SER A 187 -5.64 -24.71 -8.25
C SER A 187 -5.19 -23.46 -7.51
N PHE A 188 -5.92 -23.08 -6.44
CA PHE A 188 -5.47 -22.03 -5.52
C PHE A 188 -4.11 -22.32 -4.86
N GLN A 189 -3.65 -23.58 -4.81
CA GLN A 189 -2.33 -23.91 -4.27
C GLN A 189 -1.20 -23.34 -5.13
N ASP A 190 -1.41 -23.23 -6.45
CA ASP A 190 -0.42 -22.66 -7.36
C ASP A 190 -0.40 -21.13 -7.26
N THR A 191 -1.58 -20.49 -7.17
CA THR A 191 -1.71 -19.06 -6.84
C THR A 191 -1.00 -18.72 -5.52
N ASN A 192 -1.11 -19.58 -4.49
CA ASN A 192 -0.40 -19.37 -3.22
C ASN A 192 1.13 -19.39 -3.34
N LYS A 193 1.72 -20.08 -4.32
CA LYS A 193 3.18 -20.05 -4.57
C LYS A 193 3.60 -18.67 -5.07
N VAL A 194 2.83 -18.10 -6.01
CA VAL A 194 3.04 -16.73 -6.53
C VAL A 194 2.88 -15.71 -5.39
N LEU A 195 1.80 -15.81 -4.62
CA LEU A 195 1.55 -14.93 -3.47
C LEU A 195 2.63 -15.04 -2.38
N ALA A 196 3.25 -16.21 -2.17
CA ALA A 196 4.36 -16.34 -1.24
C ALA A 196 5.61 -15.57 -1.69
N ALA A 197 5.93 -15.59 -3.00
CA ALA A 197 7.01 -14.80 -3.57
C ALA A 197 6.67 -13.28 -3.60
N SER A 198 5.43 -12.93 -3.92
CA SER A 198 4.95 -11.53 -3.86
C SER A 198 5.05 -10.97 -2.43
N ARG A 199 4.58 -11.70 -1.42
CA ARG A 199 4.63 -11.26 -0.01
C ARG A 199 6.05 -11.04 0.51
N LEU A 200 7.02 -11.81 0.04
CA LEU A 200 8.44 -11.57 0.33
C LEU A 200 8.84 -10.15 -0.14
N MET A 201 8.55 -9.81 -1.40
CA MET A 201 8.84 -8.47 -1.95
C MET A 201 8.01 -7.37 -1.27
N VAL A 202 6.75 -7.64 -0.93
CA VAL A 202 5.87 -6.70 -0.22
C VAL A 202 6.34 -6.42 1.20
N ALA A 203 6.96 -7.40 1.89
CA ALA A 203 7.55 -7.18 3.21
C ALA A 203 8.69 -6.14 3.18
N TRP A 204 9.34 -5.91 2.03
CA TRP A 204 10.37 -4.88 1.87
C TRP A 204 9.83 -3.46 1.60
N GLN A 205 8.57 -3.30 1.17
CA GLN A 205 8.01 -1.96 0.95
C GLN A 205 7.87 -1.13 2.24
N PRO A 206 7.31 -1.66 3.36
CA PRO A 206 7.26 -0.94 4.63
C PRO A 206 8.65 -0.60 5.19
N ILE A 207 9.66 -1.43 4.89
CA ILE A 207 11.05 -1.20 5.29
C ILE A 207 11.57 0.09 4.62
N GLY A 208 11.54 0.15 3.28
CA GLY A 208 12.00 1.31 2.52
C GLY A 208 11.22 2.59 2.87
N ILE A 209 9.91 2.48 3.07
CA ILE A 209 9.06 3.60 3.52
C ILE A 209 9.49 4.09 4.91
N SER A 210 9.72 3.18 5.86
CA SER A 210 10.14 3.54 7.22
C SER A 210 11.52 4.18 7.25
N MET A 211 12.46 3.64 6.46
CA MET A 211 13.80 4.23 6.27
C MET A 211 13.73 5.67 5.76
N GLY A 212 12.99 5.91 4.66
CA GLY A 212 12.83 7.26 4.10
C GLY A 212 12.12 8.24 5.05
N VAL A 213 11.12 7.76 5.82
CA VAL A 213 10.47 8.57 6.85
C VAL A 213 11.44 8.93 7.98
N TYR A 214 12.26 7.99 8.44
CA TYR A 214 13.29 8.29 9.44
C TYR A 214 14.35 9.25 8.92
N ASP A 215 14.89 9.03 7.71
CA ASP A 215 15.87 9.91 7.06
C ASP A 215 15.34 11.36 7.02
N MET A 216 14.05 11.51 6.67
CA MET A 216 13.35 12.79 6.66
C MET A 216 13.18 13.40 8.05
N CYS A 217 12.74 12.62 9.04
CA CYS A 217 12.60 13.09 10.43
C CYS A 217 13.95 13.51 11.02
N HIS A 218 15.00 12.71 10.83
CA HIS A 218 16.36 13.01 11.29
C HIS A 218 16.88 14.32 10.70
N ARG A 219 16.72 14.55 9.39
CA ARG A 219 17.05 15.83 8.76
C ARG A 219 16.21 16.97 9.34
N TYR A 220 14.88 16.85 9.25
CA TYR A 220 13.94 17.91 9.63
C TYR A 220 14.12 18.38 11.08
N LEU A 221 14.35 17.45 12.02
CA LEU A 221 14.54 17.78 13.44
C LEU A 221 15.89 18.46 13.73
N LYS A 222 16.90 18.30 12.87
CA LYS A 222 18.18 19.00 12.96
C LYS A 222 18.13 20.40 12.34
N GLU A 223 17.35 20.56 11.27
CA GLU A 223 17.13 21.85 10.60
C GLU A 223 16.18 22.76 11.38
N ARG A 224 14.99 22.25 11.74
CA ARG A 224 13.92 23.03 12.37
C ARG A 224 14.25 23.35 13.83
N LYS A 225 14.14 24.64 14.19
CA LYS A 225 14.38 25.13 15.55
C LYS A 225 13.09 25.60 16.22
N GLN A 226 12.92 25.29 17.51
CA GLN A 226 11.87 25.83 18.39
C GLN A 226 12.45 26.04 19.79
N PHE A 227 11.90 26.99 20.55
CA PHE A 227 12.42 27.36 21.89
C PHE A 227 13.94 27.64 21.91
N GLY A 228 14.49 28.18 20.82
CA GLY A 228 15.92 28.48 20.67
C GLY A 228 16.83 27.31 20.26
N ALA A 229 16.33 26.06 20.25
CA ALA A 229 17.12 24.86 19.97
C ALA A 229 16.60 24.07 18.74
N PRO A 230 17.43 23.25 18.07
CA PRO A 230 16.96 22.25 17.10
C PRO A 230 15.96 21.29 17.76
N LEU A 231 14.94 20.84 17.03
CA LEU A 231 13.98 19.88 17.57
C LEU A 231 14.62 18.54 17.97
N ALA A 232 15.77 18.18 17.38
CA ALA A 232 16.56 17.02 17.77
C ALA A 232 17.21 17.13 19.17
N ALA A 233 17.17 18.29 19.83
CA ALA A 233 17.71 18.48 21.19
C ALA A 233 16.73 18.08 22.32
N PHE A 234 15.44 17.89 22.03
CA PHE A 234 14.43 17.60 23.05
C PHE A 234 14.30 16.09 23.30
N GLN A 235 14.22 15.69 24.58
CA GLN A 235 14.17 14.29 25.00
C GLN A 235 13.06 13.48 24.31
N ILE A 236 11.84 14.04 24.21
CA ILE A 236 10.69 13.38 23.57
C ILE A 236 10.95 13.16 22.06
N SER A 237 11.60 14.11 21.39
CA SER A 237 11.95 13.99 19.98
C SER A 237 13.03 12.93 19.76
N GLN A 238 14.04 12.87 20.63
CA GLN A 238 15.07 11.82 20.60
C GLN A 238 14.47 10.43 20.90
N GLN A 239 13.61 10.30 21.91
CA GLN A 239 12.94 9.05 22.27
C GLN A 239 12.18 8.46 21.07
N LYS A 240 11.40 9.29 20.36
CA LYS A 240 10.65 8.86 19.18
C LYS A 240 11.57 8.51 18.01
N LEU A 241 12.64 9.28 17.77
CA LEU A 241 13.65 8.93 16.77
C LEU A 241 14.29 7.56 17.05
N VAL A 242 14.74 7.28 18.28
CA VAL A 242 15.38 5.98 18.58
C VAL A 242 14.40 4.82 18.54
N GLN A 243 13.12 5.04 18.88
CA GLN A 243 12.07 4.04 18.69
C GLN A 243 11.84 3.71 17.21
N MET A 244 11.75 4.73 16.35
CA MET A 244 11.68 4.56 14.89
C MET A 244 12.92 3.83 14.35
N LEU A 245 14.11 4.21 14.80
CA LEU A 245 15.37 3.61 14.35
C LEU A 245 15.45 2.13 14.72
N GLY A 246 15.12 1.78 15.97
CA GLY A 246 15.10 0.39 16.45
C GLY A 246 14.08 -0.48 15.71
N ASN A 247 12.89 0.06 15.44
CA ASN A 247 11.90 -0.61 14.59
C ASN A 247 12.48 -0.90 13.19
N ILE A 248 13.16 0.07 12.57
CA ILE A 248 13.79 -0.11 11.24
C ILE A 248 14.85 -1.20 11.26
N GLN A 249 15.78 -1.20 12.24
CA GLN A 249 16.84 -2.21 12.30
C GLN A 249 16.24 -3.62 12.41
N ALA A 250 15.22 -3.80 13.26
CA ALA A 250 14.54 -5.07 13.41
C ALA A 250 13.77 -5.50 12.15
N MET A 251 13.07 -4.58 11.48
CA MET A 251 12.36 -4.87 10.23
C MET A 251 13.31 -5.31 9.11
N VAL A 252 14.46 -4.63 8.94
CA VAL A 252 15.49 -5.01 7.95
C VAL A 252 16.04 -6.41 8.22
N LEU A 253 16.41 -6.72 9.47
CA LEU A 253 16.96 -8.03 9.84
C LEU A 253 15.95 -9.17 9.64
N ILE A 254 14.67 -8.94 9.90
CA ILE A 254 13.60 -9.92 9.64
C ILE A 254 13.39 -10.11 8.13
N GLY A 255 13.35 -9.02 7.35
CA GLY A 255 13.26 -9.08 5.89
C GLY A 255 14.45 -9.81 5.25
N TRP A 256 15.67 -9.51 5.69
CA TRP A 256 16.90 -10.19 5.28
C TRP A 256 16.86 -11.68 5.61
N ARG A 257 16.47 -12.05 6.85
CA ARG A 257 16.40 -13.46 7.24
C ARG A 257 15.37 -14.23 6.40
N LEU A 258 14.28 -13.57 6.01
CA LEU A 258 13.27 -14.14 5.14
C LEU A 258 13.79 -14.38 3.72
N CYS A 259 14.56 -13.45 3.13
CA CYS A 259 15.27 -13.68 1.86
C CYS A 259 16.19 -14.91 1.96
N LYS A 260 16.99 -15.02 3.03
CA LYS A 260 17.89 -16.18 3.21
C LYS A 260 17.15 -17.50 3.44
N LEU A 261 15.95 -17.49 4.04
CA LEU A 261 15.08 -18.67 4.10
C LEU A 261 14.50 -19.04 2.72
N TYR A 262 14.22 -18.05 1.86
CA TYR A 262 13.72 -18.28 0.51
C TYR A 262 14.81 -18.84 -0.41
N GLU A 263 16.00 -18.24 -0.42
CA GLU A 263 17.20 -18.71 -1.13
C GLU A 263 17.54 -20.16 -0.75
N ASP A 264 17.47 -20.50 0.54
CA ASP A 264 17.68 -21.85 1.08
C ASP A 264 16.60 -22.87 0.70
N GLY A 265 15.48 -22.45 0.10
CA GLY A 265 14.30 -23.31 -0.13
C GLY A 265 13.55 -23.72 1.15
N LYS A 266 13.78 -23.02 2.28
CA LYS A 266 13.25 -23.33 3.63
C LYS A 266 12.12 -22.38 4.07
N MET A 267 11.71 -21.43 3.22
CA MET A 267 10.62 -20.51 3.53
C MET A 267 9.27 -21.21 3.50
N THR A 268 8.50 -21.12 4.59
CA THR A 268 7.13 -21.63 4.69
C THR A 268 6.13 -20.50 4.47
N ALA A 269 4.84 -20.84 4.35
CA ALA A 269 3.78 -19.84 4.28
C ALA A 269 3.68 -19.03 5.59
N GLY A 270 3.87 -19.68 6.74
CA GLY A 270 3.93 -19.03 8.05
C GLY A 270 5.11 -18.08 8.19
N HIS A 271 6.31 -18.44 7.72
CA HIS A 271 7.48 -17.55 7.74
C HIS A 271 7.21 -16.21 7.03
N VAL A 272 6.71 -16.26 5.78
CA VAL A 272 6.45 -15.04 4.99
C VAL A 272 5.26 -14.24 5.54
N SER A 273 4.20 -14.91 6.00
CA SER A 273 3.04 -14.24 6.58
C SER A 273 3.35 -13.58 7.94
N LEU A 274 4.15 -14.21 8.80
CA LEU A 274 4.63 -13.59 10.04
C LEU A 274 5.43 -12.33 9.74
N ALA A 275 6.40 -12.42 8.83
CA ALA A 275 7.23 -11.28 8.45
C ALA A 275 6.38 -10.13 7.88
N LYS A 276 5.49 -10.38 6.91
CA LYS A 276 4.61 -9.35 6.33
C LYS A 276 3.76 -8.67 7.40
N SER A 277 3.06 -9.45 8.24
CA SER A 277 2.19 -8.91 9.29
C SER A 277 2.96 -8.11 10.34
N TRP A 278 4.08 -8.63 10.85
CA TRP A 278 4.90 -7.95 11.85
C TRP A 278 5.57 -6.68 11.31
N ILE A 279 6.19 -6.75 10.12
CA ILE A 279 6.89 -5.61 9.50
C ILE A 279 5.89 -4.50 9.14
N THR A 280 4.74 -4.83 8.54
CA THR A 280 3.72 -3.81 8.23
C THR A 280 3.14 -3.15 9.50
N LEU A 281 2.94 -3.91 10.58
CA LEU A 281 2.52 -3.36 11.88
C LEU A 281 3.58 -2.40 12.47
N LYS A 282 4.85 -2.80 12.47
CA LYS A 282 5.95 -1.98 13.02
C LYS A 282 6.28 -0.76 12.16
N ALA A 283 6.06 -0.85 10.85
CA ALA A 283 6.09 0.31 9.98
C ALA A 283 4.95 1.29 10.32
N ARG A 284 3.72 0.82 10.63
CA ARG A 284 2.59 1.72 10.98
C ARG A 284 2.88 2.52 12.25
N GLU A 285 3.43 1.86 13.27
CA GLU A 285 3.95 2.53 14.47
C GLU A 285 5.02 3.57 14.10
N THR A 286 5.99 3.19 13.26
CA THR A 286 7.12 4.04 12.86
C THR A 286 6.71 5.28 12.07
N VAL A 287 5.81 5.16 11.07
CA VAL A 287 5.35 6.31 10.30
C VAL A 287 4.39 7.20 11.09
N ALA A 288 3.65 6.67 12.06
CA ALA A 288 2.83 7.47 12.97
C ALA A 288 3.70 8.39 13.85
N LEU A 289 4.77 7.84 14.46
CA LEU A 289 5.77 8.61 15.20
C LEU A 289 6.44 9.68 14.31
N GLY A 290 6.85 9.30 13.10
CA GLY A 290 7.41 10.25 12.14
C GLY A 290 6.45 11.40 11.80
N ARG A 291 5.17 11.08 11.59
CA ARG A 291 4.14 12.08 11.25
C ARG A 291 3.99 13.14 12.32
N GLU A 292 3.97 12.75 13.60
CA GLU A 292 3.87 13.72 14.70
C GLU A 292 5.16 14.49 14.97
N LEU A 293 6.34 13.94 14.68
CA LEU A 293 7.62 14.65 14.81
C LEU A 293 7.74 15.87 13.87
N LEU A 294 7.06 15.85 12.72
CA LEU A 294 7.00 17.01 11.82
C LEU A 294 5.87 18.01 12.18
N GLY A 295 5.03 17.69 13.17
CA GLY A 295 3.94 18.55 13.64
C GLY A 295 2.92 18.86 12.53
N GLY A 296 2.76 20.15 12.23
CA GLY A 296 1.89 20.64 11.15
C GLY A 296 2.36 20.23 9.77
N ASN A 297 3.67 20.31 9.47
CA ASN A 297 4.20 19.88 8.18
C ASN A 297 4.10 18.36 7.96
N GLY A 298 3.88 17.59 9.03
CA GLY A 298 3.65 16.15 8.96
C GLY A 298 2.33 15.75 8.28
N ILE A 299 1.45 16.70 7.90
CA ILE A 299 0.26 16.42 7.06
C ILE A 299 0.43 16.86 5.61
N LEU A 300 1.59 17.43 5.25
CA LEU A 300 1.89 17.89 3.90
C LEU A 300 2.68 16.84 3.11
N THR A 301 2.32 16.63 1.84
CA THR A 301 3.01 15.69 0.95
C THR A 301 4.42 16.15 0.61
N ASP A 302 4.67 17.46 0.66
CA ASP A 302 5.95 18.14 0.38
C ASP A 302 7.10 17.67 1.28
N PHE A 303 6.78 17.17 2.48
CA PHE A 303 7.75 16.70 3.46
C PHE A 303 7.80 15.16 3.57
N LEU A 304 7.39 14.43 2.52
CA LEU A 304 7.35 12.95 2.40
C LEU A 304 6.44 12.21 3.40
N VAL A 305 6.50 12.55 4.69
CA VAL A 305 5.95 11.75 5.79
C VAL A 305 4.43 11.61 5.71
N ALA A 306 3.68 12.65 5.33
CA ALA A 306 2.23 12.54 5.15
C ALA A 306 1.87 11.55 4.02
N LYS A 307 2.62 11.60 2.91
CA LYS A 307 2.47 10.68 1.78
C LYS A 307 2.77 9.25 2.21
N ALA A 308 3.90 9.03 2.88
CA ALA A 308 4.32 7.74 3.41
C ALA A 308 3.34 7.14 4.44
N PHE A 309 2.82 7.98 5.35
CA PHE A 309 1.79 7.60 6.32
C PHE A 309 0.52 7.10 5.62
N CYS A 310 0.03 7.84 4.62
CA CYS A 310 -1.13 7.42 3.83
C CYS A 310 -0.86 6.19 2.95
N ASP A 311 0.32 6.12 2.32
CA ASP A 311 0.74 5.01 1.43
C ASP A 311 0.85 3.68 2.17
N LEU A 312 1.14 3.69 3.48
CA LEU A 312 1.34 2.47 4.26
C LEU A 312 0.03 1.75 4.65
N GLU A 313 -1.07 2.47 4.83
CA GLU A 313 -2.38 1.88 5.17
C GLU A 313 -2.88 0.83 4.15
N PRO A 314 -2.84 1.07 2.81
CA PRO A 314 -3.16 0.02 1.85
C PRO A 314 -2.11 -1.11 1.83
N ILE A 315 -0.81 -0.85 2.10
CA ILE A 315 0.24 -1.90 2.16
C ILE A 315 0.04 -2.85 3.34
N TYR A 316 -0.40 -2.31 4.48
CA TYR A 316 -0.84 -3.12 5.62
C TYR A 316 -2.02 -4.03 5.27
N THR A 317 -2.89 -3.58 4.37
CA THR A 317 -4.15 -4.24 3.99
C THR A 317 -4.00 -5.27 2.86
N TYR A 318 -3.35 -4.94 1.75
CA TYR A 318 -3.22 -5.83 0.60
C TYR A 318 -2.23 -6.99 0.87
N GLU A 319 -2.21 -8.00 0.01
CA GLU A 319 -1.40 -9.22 0.21
C GLU A 319 -1.76 -9.99 1.50
N GLY A 320 -3.07 -10.05 1.75
CA GLY A 320 -3.66 -10.48 3.00
C GLY A 320 -3.53 -9.41 4.08
N THR A 321 -4.60 -9.19 4.85
CA THR A 321 -4.52 -8.27 6.00
C THR A 321 -3.53 -8.80 7.04
N TYR A 322 -3.18 -7.94 8.01
CA TYR A 322 -2.46 -8.36 9.21
C TYR A 322 -3.08 -9.61 9.87
N ASP A 323 -4.40 -9.62 10.02
CA ASP A 323 -5.17 -10.69 10.68
C ASP A 323 -5.11 -11.99 9.89
N ILE A 324 -5.25 -11.94 8.56
CA ILE A 324 -5.13 -13.13 7.71
C ILE A 324 -3.72 -13.71 7.77
N ASN A 325 -2.70 -12.86 7.72
CA ASN A 325 -1.30 -13.32 7.77
C ASN A 325 -0.92 -13.87 9.17
N THR A 326 -1.39 -13.27 10.25
CA THR A 326 -1.19 -13.85 11.59
C THR A 326 -1.94 -15.17 11.76
N LEU A 327 -3.14 -15.34 11.18
CA LEU A 327 -3.86 -16.63 11.18
C LEU A 327 -3.21 -17.70 10.30
N VAL A 328 -2.57 -17.34 9.18
CA VAL A 328 -1.73 -18.26 8.38
C VAL A 328 -0.58 -18.80 9.22
N THR A 329 0.11 -17.92 9.93
CA THR A 329 1.18 -18.29 10.87
C THR A 329 0.66 -19.15 12.00
N GLY A 330 -0.47 -18.74 12.63
CA GLY A 330 -1.11 -19.44 13.73
C GLY A 330 -1.50 -20.87 13.37
N ARG A 331 -2.03 -21.11 12.16
CA ARG A 331 -2.33 -22.46 11.66
C ARG A 331 -1.06 -23.30 11.52
N GLU A 332 0.04 -22.73 11.03
CA GLU A 332 1.29 -23.46 10.82
C GLU A 332 1.92 -23.90 12.15
N ILE A 333 1.97 -23.01 13.15
CA ILE A 333 2.61 -23.29 14.45
C ILE A 333 1.75 -24.15 15.40
N SER A 334 0.44 -24.25 15.18
CA SER A 334 -0.49 -25.01 16.04
C SER A 334 -1.10 -26.26 15.39
N GLY A 335 -1.05 -26.36 14.06
CA GLY A 335 -1.82 -27.35 13.29
C GLY A 335 -3.33 -27.05 13.18
N LEU A 336 -3.84 -25.99 13.80
CA LEU A 336 -5.27 -25.69 13.91
C LEU A 336 -5.66 -24.45 13.08
N ALA A 337 -6.60 -24.61 12.15
CA ALA A 337 -7.08 -23.52 11.31
C ALA A 337 -8.18 -22.70 12.02
N SER A 338 -8.02 -21.37 12.08
CA SER A 338 -8.92 -20.46 12.81
C SER A 338 -9.44 -19.29 11.95
N PHE A 339 -9.68 -19.53 10.65
CA PHE A 339 -10.16 -18.52 9.69
C PHE A 339 -11.68 -18.40 9.62
N LYS A 340 -12.39 -19.50 9.85
CA LYS A 340 -13.85 -19.57 9.71
C LYS A 340 -14.51 -19.19 11.04
N PRO A 341 -15.70 -18.55 11.02
CA PRO A 341 -16.48 -18.37 12.24
C PRO A 341 -16.86 -19.73 12.82
N ALA A 342 -17.17 -19.76 14.12
CA ALA A 342 -17.83 -20.91 14.73
C ALA A 342 -19.08 -21.27 13.90
N ALA A 343 -19.29 -22.58 13.69
CA ALA A 343 -20.47 -23.02 12.95
C ALA A 343 -21.73 -22.46 13.60
N LEU A 344 -22.56 -21.76 12.81
CA LEU A 344 -23.89 -21.34 13.23
C LEU A 344 -24.75 -22.59 13.41
N GLY A 345 -24.63 -23.22 14.57
CA GLY A 345 -25.49 -24.30 14.99
C GLY A 345 -26.94 -23.84 14.84
N LYS A 346 -27.80 -24.69 14.27
CA LYS A 346 -29.23 -24.41 14.13
C LYS A 346 -29.75 -24.02 15.51
N ARG A 347 -29.98 -22.72 15.74
CA ARG A 347 -30.68 -22.27 16.95
C ARG A 347 -32.03 -22.97 16.93
N SER A 348 -32.23 -23.86 17.90
CA SER A 348 -33.54 -24.46 18.14
C SER A 348 -34.53 -23.31 18.28
N ARG A 349 -35.53 -23.27 17.40
CA ARG A 349 -36.70 -22.43 17.61
C ARG A 349 -37.54 -23.13 18.68
N LEU A 350 -37.35 -22.71 19.92
CA LEU A 350 -38.30 -22.86 21.02
C LEU A 350 -38.85 -21.45 21.32
#